data_AF-A0A0V0RJ79-F1
#
_entry.id   AF-A0A0V0RJ79-F1
#
_cell.length_a   1.000
_cell.length_b   1.000
_cell.length_c   1.000
_cell.angle_alpha   90.00
_cell.angle_beta   90.00
_cell.angle_gamma   90.00
#
_symmetry.space_group_name_H-M   'P 1'
#
loop_
_entity.id
_entity.type
_entity.pdbx_description
1 polymer ?
#
loop_
_entity_poly.entity_id
_entity_poly.type
_entity_poly.pdbx_seq_one_letter_code
_entity_poly.pdbx_strand_id
1 'polypeptide(L)'
;MALFKRNLGRREFYQFPSGAALRENGEVHDDDIQIYCDHLDVLQKDMQKRFRDILKMKIPNWVIDLFSNTDEIEMELEEELIDLQTNEKLKPKFKKEYHSFWLQKQISDLYPGLWRMVRKFLLVFPSSYLVERGFSVVTDFLTKKRSRLQIDKRGDLRLFLTNIEPNVDRLVAMHQPHPSH
;
A
#
# COMPACT_ATOMS: atom_id res chain seq x y z
N MET A 1 -12.35 -4.05 -6.66
CA MET A 1 -13.18 -3.66 -7.83
C MET A 1 -14.42 -4.52 -8.02
N ALA A 2 -14.29 -5.85 -8.14
CA ALA A 2 -15.42 -6.74 -8.44
C ALA A 2 -16.63 -6.57 -7.50
N LEU A 3 -16.38 -6.39 -6.20
CA LEU A 3 -17.44 -6.11 -5.22
C LEU A 3 -18.19 -4.80 -5.52
N PHE A 4 -17.48 -3.71 -5.77
CA PHE A 4 -18.07 -2.40 -6.08
C PHE A 4 -18.91 -2.47 -7.36
N LYS A 5 -18.37 -3.10 -8.40
CA LYS A 5 -19.10 -3.31 -9.67
C LYS A 5 -20.36 -4.13 -9.46
N ARG A 6 -20.27 -5.24 -8.73
CA ARG A 6 -21.41 -6.12 -8.43
C ARG A 6 -22.51 -5.36 -7.68
N ASN A 7 -22.14 -4.60 -6.67
CA ASN A 7 -23.09 -3.86 -5.84
C ASN A 7 -23.74 -2.73 -6.65
N LEU A 8 -22.97 -1.96 -7.43
CA LEU A 8 -23.52 -0.94 -8.33
C LEU A 8 -24.47 -1.53 -9.38
N GLY A 9 -24.11 -2.65 -10.01
CA GLY A 9 -24.99 -3.35 -10.94
C GLY A 9 -26.27 -3.88 -10.29
N ARG A 10 -26.24 -4.17 -8.98
CA ARG A 10 -27.41 -4.50 -8.16
C ARG A 10 -28.13 -3.28 -7.60
N ARG A 11 -27.73 -2.07 -7.99
CA ARG A 11 -28.31 -0.82 -7.51
C ARG A 11 -28.12 -0.61 -6.00
N GLU A 12 -27.05 -1.17 -5.44
CA GLU A 12 -26.66 -1.09 -4.04
C GLU A 12 -25.49 -0.09 -3.87
N PHE A 13 -25.77 1.04 -3.20
CA PHE A 13 -24.85 2.17 -3.11
C PHE A 13 -24.19 2.33 -1.73
N TYR A 14 -24.21 1.29 -0.90
CA TYR A 14 -23.67 1.33 0.48
C TYR A 14 -22.20 1.80 0.57
N GLN A 15 -21.44 1.61 -0.50
CA GLN A 15 -20.03 1.98 -0.61
C GLN A 15 -19.82 3.39 -1.15
N PHE A 16 -20.88 4.04 -1.63
CA PHE A 16 -20.88 5.36 -2.25
C PHE A 16 -22.01 6.22 -1.67
N PRO A 17 -21.88 6.75 -0.45
CA PRO A 17 -22.94 7.53 0.21
C PRO A 17 -23.44 8.71 -0.64
N SER A 18 -22.53 9.39 -1.35
CA SER A 18 -22.86 10.46 -2.30
C SER A 18 -23.68 9.96 -3.48
N GLY A 19 -23.34 8.78 -4.02
CA GLY A 19 -24.08 8.14 -5.12
C GLY A 19 -25.45 7.64 -4.68
N ALA A 20 -25.60 7.18 -3.44
CA ALA A 20 -26.89 6.83 -2.85
C ALA A 20 -27.83 8.04 -2.80
N ALA A 21 -27.34 9.18 -2.29
CA ALA A 21 -28.11 10.42 -2.21
C ALA A 21 -28.54 10.96 -3.59
N LEU A 22 -27.62 10.97 -4.56
CA LEU A 22 -27.94 11.40 -5.94
C LEU A 22 -28.99 10.50 -6.59
N ARG A 23 -28.96 9.19 -6.27
CA ARG A 23 -29.93 8.25 -6.82
C ARG A 23 -31.31 8.36 -6.17
N GLU A 24 -31.38 8.64 -4.87
CA GLU A 24 -32.64 8.96 -4.19
C GLU A 24 -33.30 10.21 -4.78
N ASN A 25 -32.50 11.18 -5.23
CA ASN A 25 -32.96 12.38 -5.93
C ASN A 25 -33.33 12.14 -7.41
N GLY A 26 -33.14 10.94 -7.94
CA GLY A 26 -33.39 10.62 -9.35
C GLY A 26 -32.34 11.16 -10.33
N GLU A 27 -31.17 11.57 -9.83
CA GLU A 27 -30.08 12.18 -10.63
C GLU A 27 -29.08 11.14 -11.18
N VAL A 28 -29.24 9.85 -10.83
CA VAL A 28 -28.39 8.76 -11.32
C VAL A 28 -29.24 7.81 -12.16
N HIS A 29 -28.96 7.78 -13.45
CA HIS A 29 -29.60 6.87 -14.40
C HIS A 29 -28.82 5.56 -14.54
N ASP A 30 -29.49 4.54 -15.09
CA ASP A 30 -28.86 3.23 -15.30
C ASP A 30 -27.67 3.31 -16.28
N ASP A 31 -27.71 4.23 -17.25
CA ASP A 31 -26.60 4.50 -18.16
C ASP A 31 -25.36 5.04 -17.43
N ASP A 32 -25.54 5.90 -16.41
CA ASP A 32 -24.46 6.41 -15.58
C ASP A 32 -23.81 5.29 -14.76
N ILE A 33 -24.63 4.39 -14.23
CA ILE A 33 -24.17 3.20 -13.50
C ILE A 33 -23.35 2.30 -14.42
N GLN A 34 -23.78 2.13 -15.68
CA GLN A 34 -23.07 1.33 -16.66
C GLN A 34 -21.71 1.94 -17.00
N ILE A 35 -21.64 3.26 -17.26
CA ILE A 35 -20.38 3.98 -17.48
C ILE A 35 -19.42 3.79 -16.31
N TYR A 36 -19.92 3.89 -15.07
CA TYR A 36 -19.10 3.67 -13.89
C TYR A 36 -18.59 2.23 -13.79
N CYS A 37 -19.43 1.24 -14.12
CA CYS A 37 -19.04 -0.16 -14.15
C CYS A 37 -17.95 -0.43 -15.20
N ASP A 38 -18.03 0.22 -16.36
CA ASP A 38 -17.02 0.12 -17.42
C ASP A 38 -15.70 0.75 -16.98
N HIS A 39 -15.75 1.91 -16.30
CA HIS A 39 -14.57 2.52 -15.69
C HIS A 39 -13.92 1.61 -14.63
N LEU A 40 -14.71 0.93 -13.80
CA LEU A 40 -14.18 -0.02 -12.83
C LEU A 40 -13.48 -1.21 -13.49
N ASP A 41 -13.95 -1.67 -14.66
CA ASP A 41 -13.29 -2.73 -15.43
C ASP A 41 -11.95 -2.25 -16.00
N VAL A 42 -11.91 -1.05 -16.58
CA VAL A 42 -10.68 -0.45 -17.09
C VAL A 42 -9.67 -0.27 -15.96
N LEU A 43 -10.12 0.28 -14.82
CA LEU A 43 -9.26 0.46 -13.65
C LEU A 43 -8.77 -0.88 -13.09
N GLN A 44 -9.62 -1.92 -13.08
CA GLN A 44 -9.19 -3.26 -12.67
C GLN A 44 -8.09 -3.82 -13.59
N LYS A 45 -8.25 -3.67 -14.91
CA LYS A 45 -7.23 -4.09 -15.89
C LYS A 45 -5.93 -3.32 -15.71
N ASP A 46 -6.00 -2.01 -15.46
CA ASP A 46 -4.81 -1.19 -15.21
C ASP A 46 -4.08 -1.63 -13.93
N MET A 47 -4.82 -1.84 -12.83
CA MET A 47 -4.26 -2.34 -11.56
C MET A 47 -3.61 -3.73 -11.74
N GLN A 48 -4.25 -4.64 -12.47
CA GLN A 48 -3.69 -5.95 -12.78
C GLN A 48 -2.41 -5.86 -13.64
N LYS A 49 -2.35 -4.91 -14.55
CA LYS A 49 -1.17 -4.68 -15.40
C LYS A 49 -0.03 -4.07 -14.58
N ARG A 50 -0.33 -3.05 -13.78
CA ARG A 50 0.61 -2.27 -12.98
C ARG A 50 1.25 -3.09 -11.86
N PHE A 51 0.48 -3.92 -11.19
CA PHE A 51 0.96 -4.81 -10.12
C PHE A 51 1.14 -6.27 -10.55
N ARG A 52 1.34 -6.50 -11.85
CA ARG A 52 1.45 -7.86 -12.41
C ARG A 52 2.58 -8.65 -11.74
N ASP A 53 3.70 -8.00 -11.49
CA ASP A 53 4.86 -8.53 -10.78
C ASP A 53 4.52 -8.97 -9.35
N ILE A 54 3.82 -8.13 -8.59
CA ILE A 54 3.36 -8.46 -7.24
C ILE A 54 2.34 -9.61 -7.26
N LEU A 55 1.38 -9.56 -8.19
CA LEU A 55 0.33 -10.57 -8.31
C LEU A 55 0.88 -11.94 -8.75
N LYS A 56 1.99 -11.96 -9.49
CA LYS A 56 2.68 -13.20 -9.90
C LYS A 56 3.78 -13.63 -8.93
N MET A 57 4.05 -12.83 -7.91
CA MET A 57 5.08 -13.13 -6.92
C MET A 57 4.69 -14.39 -6.16
N LYS A 58 5.57 -15.40 -6.21
CA LYS A 58 5.45 -16.59 -5.39
C LYS A 58 6.11 -16.32 -4.04
N ILE A 59 5.29 -16.27 -3.00
CA ILE A 59 5.77 -16.20 -1.61
C ILE A 59 5.93 -17.64 -1.13
N PRO A 60 7.13 -18.07 -0.73
CA PRO A 60 7.32 -19.40 -0.18
C PRO A 60 6.46 -19.59 1.06
N ASN A 61 5.80 -20.74 1.18
CA ASN A 61 4.83 -20.97 2.26
C ASN A 61 5.47 -20.83 3.65
N TRP A 62 6.74 -21.22 3.80
CA TRP A 62 7.51 -21.13 5.03
C TRP A 62 7.67 -19.68 5.56
N VAL A 63 7.50 -18.67 4.71
CA VAL A 63 7.54 -17.25 5.13
C VAL A 63 6.35 -16.89 6.03
N ILE A 64 5.19 -17.52 5.78
CA ILE A 64 3.92 -17.26 6.47
C ILE A 64 3.66 -18.36 7.52
N ASP A 65 3.98 -19.60 7.19
CA ASP A 65 3.83 -20.77 8.04
C ASP A 65 5.09 -21.64 7.99
N LEU A 66 5.93 -21.53 9.01
CA LEU A 66 7.17 -22.30 9.14
C LEU A 66 6.99 -23.81 8.98
N PHE A 67 5.80 -24.39 9.20
CA PHE A 67 5.58 -25.84 9.14
C PHE A 67 4.86 -26.32 7.86
N SER A 68 4.65 -25.42 6.91
CA SER A 68 4.11 -25.78 5.59
C SER A 68 5.15 -26.53 4.73
N ASN A 69 4.71 -27.24 3.68
CA ASN A 69 5.59 -28.00 2.79
C ASN A 69 6.78 -27.16 2.28
N THR A 70 7.98 -27.71 2.41
CA THR A 70 9.27 -27.07 2.09
C THR A 70 9.82 -27.43 0.71
N ASP A 71 8.98 -27.98 -0.19
CA ASP A 71 9.39 -28.54 -1.48
C ASP A 71 10.04 -27.55 -2.47
N GLU A 72 10.02 -26.24 -2.17
CA GLU A 72 10.60 -25.17 -3.01
C GLU A 72 11.65 -24.32 -2.26
N ILE A 73 12.42 -24.90 -1.33
CA ILE A 73 13.51 -24.16 -0.67
C ILE A 73 14.83 -24.24 -1.45
N GLU A 74 15.52 -23.10 -1.56
CA GLU A 74 16.91 -23.10 -2.01
C GLU A 74 17.74 -23.86 -0.97
N MET A 75 18.57 -24.80 -1.41
CA MET A 75 19.42 -25.65 -0.56
C MET A 75 20.28 -24.83 0.43
N GLU A 76 20.66 -23.62 0.03
CA GLU A 76 21.42 -22.65 0.85
C GLU A 76 20.63 -22.07 2.04
N LEU A 77 19.30 -22.20 2.03
CA LEU A 77 18.40 -21.71 3.08
C LEU A 77 17.86 -22.83 3.96
N GLU A 78 18.08 -24.09 3.57
CA GLU A 78 17.50 -25.26 4.22
C GLU A 78 18.03 -25.41 5.66
N GLU A 79 19.34 -25.25 5.86
CA GLU A 79 19.96 -25.32 7.20
C GLU A 79 19.38 -24.27 8.15
N GLU A 80 19.34 -23.00 7.73
CA GLU A 80 18.76 -21.92 8.54
C GLU A 80 17.28 -22.17 8.85
N LEU A 81 16.53 -22.73 7.89
CA LEU A 81 15.11 -23.04 8.11
C LEU A 81 14.94 -24.17 9.11
N ILE A 82 15.72 -25.25 9.02
CA ILE A 82 15.66 -26.38 9.94
C ILE A 82 16.00 -25.90 11.37
N ASP A 83 17.04 -25.09 11.52
CA ASP A 83 17.42 -24.51 12.81
C ASP A 83 16.30 -23.65 13.40
N LEU A 84 15.66 -22.82 12.57
CA LEU A 84 14.51 -22.01 13.00
C LEU A 84 13.28 -22.88 13.36
N GLN A 85 13.00 -23.91 12.56
CA GLN A 85 11.92 -24.88 12.74
C GLN A 85 12.13 -25.81 13.94
N THR A 86 13.34 -25.92 14.48
CA THR A 86 13.62 -26.71 15.70
C THR A 86 13.74 -25.83 16.94
N ASN A 87 13.75 -24.50 16.78
CA ASN A 87 13.88 -23.56 17.87
C ASN A 87 12.56 -23.33 18.65
N GLU A 88 12.36 -24.12 19.72
CA GLU A 88 11.18 -24.04 20.59
C GLU A 88 10.93 -22.66 21.24
N LYS A 89 11.96 -21.82 21.37
CA LYS A 89 11.82 -20.47 21.92
C LYS A 89 11.28 -19.47 20.89
N LEU A 90 11.58 -19.66 19.61
CA LEU A 90 11.21 -18.74 18.53
C LEU A 90 9.89 -19.12 17.86
N LYS A 91 9.55 -20.42 17.78
CA LYS A 91 8.25 -20.92 17.29
C LYS A 91 7.02 -20.17 17.80
N PRO A 92 6.82 -20.00 19.13
CA PRO A 92 5.63 -19.32 19.62
C PRO A 92 5.61 -17.84 19.25
N LYS A 93 6.78 -17.19 19.11
CA LYS A 93 6.88 -15.80 18.67
C LYS A 93 6.46 -15.64 17.21
N PHE A 94 6.88 -16.58 16.35
CA PHE A 94 6.48 -16.62 14.95
C PHE A 94 4.97 -16.81 14.79
N LYS A 95 4.39 -17.81 15.49
CA LYS A 95 2.95 -18.13 15.41
C LYS A 95 2.05 -16.98 15.87
N LYS A 96 2.53 -16.13 16.79
CA LYS A 96 1.79 -14.96 17.24
C LYS A 96 1.68 -13.92 16.12
N GLU A 97 2.81 -13.55 15.52
CA GLU A 97 2.85 -12.50 14.51
C GLU A 97 4.11 -12.59 13.62
N TYR A 98 3.99 -13.22 12.46
CA TYR A 98 5.13 -13.53 11.58
C TYR A 98 5.85 -12.26 11.06
N HIS A 99 5.12 -11.19 10.73
CA HIS A 99 5.74 -9.98 10.18
C HIS A 99 6.61 -9.26 11.23
N SER A 100 6.10 -9.08 12.45
CA SER A 100 6.85 -8.53 13.57
C SER A 100 8.00 -9.45 13.99
N PHE A 101 7.85 -10.76 13.83
CA PHE A 101 8.93 -11.72 14.04
C PHE A 101 10.10 -11.47 13.09
N TRP A 102 9.84 -11.42 11.79
CA TRP A 102 10.88 -11.24 10.77
C TRP A 102 11.61 -9.90 10.87
N LEU A 103 10.93 -8.83 11.32
CA LEU A 103 11.50 -7.50 11.47
C LEU A 103 12.45 -7.35 12.67
N GLN A 104 12.57 -8.36 13.54
CA GLN A 104 13.48 -8.30 14.69
C GLN A 104 14.94 -8.38 14.23
N LYS A 105 15.76 -7.45 14.72
CA LYS A 105 17.20 -7.43 14.44
C LYS A 105 17.88 -8.78 14.75
N GLN A 106 17.51 -9.39 15.87
CA GLN A 106 18.02 -10.71 16.26
C GLN A 106 17.76 -11.78 15.18
N ILE A 107 16.61 -11.75 14.49
CA ILE A 107 16.29 -12.72 13.44
C ILE A 107 17.13 -12.48 12.20
N SER A 108 17.34 -11.22 11.82
CA SER A 108 18.28 -10.84 10.75
C SER A 108 19.72 -11.28 11.03
N ASP A 109 20.14 -11.25 12.29
CA ASP A 109 21.51 -11.60 12.69
C ASP A 109 21.72 -13.12 12.78
N LEU A 110 20.70 -13.87 13.26
CA LEU A 110 20.76 -15.33 13.41
C LEU A 110 20.47 -16.10 12.12
N TYR A 111 19.58 -15.58 11.26
CA TYR A 111 19.14 -16.25 10.02
C TYR A 111 19.25 -15.28 8.82
N PRO A 112 20.48 -14.86 8.47
CA PRO A 112 20.71 -13.84 7.46
C PRO A 112 20.26 -14.25 6.05
N GLY A 113 20.36 -15.53 5.70
CA GLY A 113 19.88 -16.08 4.43
C GLY A 113 18.37 -15.96 4.30
N LEU A 114 17.64 -16.45 5.30
CA LEU A 114 16.18 -16.36 5.36
C LEU A 114 15.72 -14.91 5.36
N TRP A 115 16.33 -14.06 6.18
CA TRP A 115 16.00 -12.63 6.23
C TRP A 115 16.20 -11.93 4.89
N ARG A 116 17.30 -12.22 4.18
CA ARG A 116 17.60 -11.65 2.86
C ARG A 116 16.50 -11.95 1.84
N MET A 117 15.85 -13.11 1.96
CA MET A 117 14.73 -13.51 1.13
C MET A 117 13.42 -12.86 1.60
N VAL A 118 13.08 -13.01 2.89
CA VAL A 118 11.85 -12.49 3.49
C VAL A 118 11.70 -10.98 3.33
N ARG A 119 12.78 -10.21 3.51
CA ARG A 119 12.74 -8.75 3.40
C ARG A 119 12.26 -8.27 2.03
N LYS A 120 12.50 -9.04 0.95
CA LYS A 120 12.01 -8.68 -0.39
C LYS A 120 10.47 -8.66 -0.40
N PHE A 121 9.85 -9.70 0.16
CA PHE A 121 8.39 -9.81 0.24
C PHE A 121 7.77 -8.75 1.16
N LEU A 122 8.39 -8.49 2.31
CA LEU A 122 7.91 -7.46 3.25
C LEU A 122 8.00 -6.04 2.67
N LEU A 123 8.95 -5.78 1.76
CA LEU A 123 9.14 -4.46 1.15
C LEU A 123 8.28 -4.21 -0.09
N VAL A 124 7.89 -5.26 -0.83
CA VAL A 124 7.16 -5.12 -2.10
C VAL A 124 5.86 -4.32 -1.92
N PHE A 125 5.01 -4.68 -0.95
CA PHE A 125 3.73 -4.00 -0.76
C PHE A 125 3.87 -2.53 -0.31
N PRO A 126 4.63 -2.21 0.75
CA PRO A 126 4.82 -0.81 1.17
C PRO A 126 5.49 0.06 0.11
N SER A 127 6.49 -0.46 -0.61
CA SER A 127 7.20 0.31 -1.63
C SER A 127 6.32 0.63 -2.83
N SER A 128 5.60 -0.37 -3.37
CA SER A 128 4.65 -0.14 -4.46
C SER A 128 3.52 0.78 -4.05
N TYR A 129 2.97 0.63 -2.83
CA TYR A 129 1.98 1.57 -2.31
C TYR A 129 2.51 3.00 -2.23
N LEU A 130 3.70 3.22 -1.68
CA LEU A 130 4.30 4.55 -1.53
C LEU A 130 4.58 5.20 -2.88
N VAL A 131 5.05 4.44 -3.87
CA VAL A 131 5.30 4.91 -5.23
C VAL A 131 3.98 5.35 -5.89
N GLU A 132 2.93 4.55 -5.80
CA GLU A 132 1.62 4.87 -6.38
C GLU A 132 0.95 6.06 -5.70
N ARG A 133 1.05 6.12 -4.37
CA ARG A 133 0.62 7.29 -3.59
C ARG A 133 1.39 8.54 -4.04
N GLY A 134 2.70 8.41 -4.25
CA GLY A 134 3.55 9.46 -4.82
C GLY A 134 3.04 9.97 -6.16
N PHE A 135 2.81 9.07 -7.11
CA PHE A 135 2.27 9.45 -8.42
C PHE A 135 0.88 10.07 -8.36
N SER A 136 0.02 9.58 -7.46
CA SER A 136 -1.32 10.13 -7.25
C SER A 136 -1.25 11.57 -6.75
N VAL A 137 -0.40 11.84 -5.74
CA VAL A 137 -0.16 13.20 -5.21
C VAL A 137 0.39 14.13 -6.29
N VAL A 138 1.36 13.66 -7.09
CA VAL A 138 1.92 14.43 -8.21
C VAL A 138 0.84 14.75 -9.25
N THR A 139 0.00 13.78 -9.60
CA THR A 139 -1.09 13.97 -10.57
C THR A 139 -2.12 14.98 -10.06
N ASP A 140 -2.49 14.90 -8.77
CA ASP A 140 -3.40 15.86 -8.14
C ASP A 140 -2.81 17.29 -8.13
N PHE A 141 -1.51 17.43 -7.88
CA PHE A 141 -0.83 18.74 -7.98
C PHE A 141 -0.87 19.31 -9.39
N LEU A 142 -0.62 18.48 -10.41
CA LEU A 142 -0.60 18.92 -11.81
C LEU A 142 -2.00 19.24 -12.35
N THR A 143 -3.03 18.52 -11.91
CA THR A 143 -4.38 18.60 -12.48
C THR A 143 -5.32 19.56 -11.73
N LYS A 144 -5.28 19.58 -10.39
CA LYS A 144 -6.27 20.31 -9.56
C LYS A 144 -5.71 21.54 -8.87
N LYS A 145 -4.43 21.58 -8.50
CA LYS A 145 -3.81 22.70 -7.77
C LYS A 145 -2.89 23.53 -8.69
N ARG A 146 -3.47 24.20 -9.69
CA ARG A 146 -2.71 25.14 -10.53
C ARG A 146 -2.19 26.33 -9.70
N SER A 147 -0.87 26.53 -9.76
CA SER A 147 -0.07 27.78 -9.68
C SER A 147 0.84 28.07 -8.48
N ARG A 148 0.83 27.34 -7.35
CA ARG A 148 1.70 27.74 -6.20
C ARG A 148 2.50 26.65 -5.48
N LEU A 149 2.31 25.37 -5.80
CA LEU A 149 3.06 24.27 -5.14
C LEU A 149 4.15 23.76 -6.08
N GLN A 150 5.40 23.88 -5.66
CA GLN A 150 6.58 23.41 -6.40
C GLN A 150 6.98 22.05 -5.83
N ILE A 151 6.61 21.00 -6.57
CA ILE A 151 6.79 19.58 -6.22
C ILE A 151 8.26 19.27 -5.86
N ASP A 152 9.20 19.91 -6.54
CA ASP A 152 10.64 19.70 -6.46
C ASP A 152 11.34 20.62 -5.45
N LYS A 153 10.80 21.81 -5.15
CA LYS A 153 11.54 22.85 -4.40
C LYS A 153 11.14 23.05 -2.93
N ARG A 154 9.95 22.61 -2.51
CA ARG A 154 9.43 22.91 -1.15
C ARG A 154 9.21 21.71 -0.22
N GLY A 155 9.46 20.49 -0.68
CA GLY A 155 9.21 19.29 0.12
C GLY A 155 7.72 18.97 0.30
N ASP A 156 6.83 19.58 -0.49
CA ASP A 156 5.38 19.38 -0.45
C ASP A 156 5.02 17.90 -0.64
N LEU A 157 5.72 17.21 -1.55
CA LEU A 157 5.54 15.77 -1.76
C LEU A 157 5.83 14.95 -0.48
N ARG A 158 6.85 15.34 0.29
CA ARG A 158 7.22 14.65 1.54
C ARG A 158 6.15 14.82 2.61
N LEU A 159 5.57 16.02 2.74
CA LEU A 159 4.46 16.28 3.68
C LEU A 159 3.23 15.43 3.35
N PHE A 160 2.92 15.21 2.07
CA PHE A 160 1.77 14.39 1.67
C PHE A 160 2.02 12.87 1.75
N LEU A 161 3.27 12.43 1.69
CA LEU A 161 3.63 11.00 1.73
C LEU A 161 3.96 10.47 3.13
N THR A 162 4.14 11.35 4.11
CA THR A 162 4.55 10.99 5.48
C THR A 162 3.61 11.60 6.51
N ASN A 163 3.66 11.12 7.75
CA ASN A 163 2.95 11.74 8.88
C ASN A 163 3.74 12.93 9.47
N ILE A 164 4.62 13.56 8.70
CA ILE A 164 5.38 14.72 9.14
C ILE A 164 4.47 15.92 9.09
N GLU A 165 4.19 16.50 10.25
CA GLU A 165 3.42 17.74 10.35
C GLU A 165 4.33 18.96 10.12
N PRO A 166 3.89 19.96 9.35
CA PRO A 166 4.62 21.21 9.22
C PRO A 166 4.66 21.93 10.57
N ASN A 167 5.83 22.39 11.00
CA ASN A 167 5.98 23.17 12.23
C ASN A 167 5.49 24.61 11.98
N VAL A 168 4.19 24.81 12.17
CA VAL A 168 3.49 26.08 11.90
C VAL A 168 4.01 27.19 12.81
N ASP A 169 4.27 26.92 14.08
CA ASP A 169 4.75 27.92 15.04
C ASP A 169 6.08 28.55 14.61
N ARG A 170 7.01 27.72 14.12
CA ARG A 170 8.28 28.19 13.58
C ARG A 170 8.09 29.00 12.29
N LEU A 171 7.16 28.61 11.43
CA LEU A 171 6.86 29.35 10.19
C LEU A 171 6.27 30.73 10.48
N VAL A 172 5.38 30.81 11.47
CA VAL A 172 4.78 32.08 11.94
C VAL A 172 5.86 32.96 12.57
N ALA A 173 6.74 32.40 13.40
CA ALA A 173 7.84 33.15 14.02
C ALA A 173 8.85 33.73 13.01
N MET A 174 9.02 33.09 11.85
CA MET A 174 9.88 33.58 10.76
C MET A 174 9.16 34.51 9.77
N HIS A 175 7.85 34.69 9.89
CA HIS A 175 7.10 35.55 8.99
C HIS A 175 7.25 37.01 9.39
N GLN A 176 8.00 37.80 8.61
CA GLN A 176 7.98 39.26 8.75
C GLN A 176 6.74 39.84 8.03
N PRO A 177 5.87 40.59 8.73
CA PRO A 177 4.78 41.30 8.10
C PRO A 177 5.36 42.36 7.16
N HIS A 178 4.93 42.35 5.89
CA HIS A 178 5.29 43.42 4.97
C HIS A 178 4.56 44.70 5.41
N PRO A 179 5.26 45.83 5.54
CA PRO A 179 4.60 47.09 5.83
C PRO A 179 3.74 47.48 4.62
N SER A 180 2.46 47.72 4.87
CA SER A 180 1.54 48.30 3.90
C SER A 180 1.98 49.71 3.55
N HIS A 181 2.06 50.04 2.25
CA HIS A 181 2.26 51.40 1.76
C HIS A 181 0.93 52.19 1.74
#